data_AF-A0A352VDI8-F1
#
_entry.id   AF-A0A352VDI8-F1
#
_cell.length_a   1.000
_cell.length_b   1.000
_cell.length_c   1.000
_cell.angle_alpha   90.00
_cell.angle_beta   90.00
_cell.angle_gamma   90.00
#
_symmetry.space_group_name_H-M   'P 1'
#
loop_
_entity.id
_entity.type
_entity.pdbx_description
1 polymer ?
#
loop_
_entity_poly.entity_id
_entity_poly.type
_entity_poly.pdbx_seq_one_letter_code
_entity_poly.pdbx_strand_id
1 'polypeptide(L)'
;MLNYKKNENTFTITNSGGSGCIFIFISFFGILLTLAGIFGILFTSSIDNDSKIFMTGIFIFMSSLGIIMIWAGFRSPARNFKESIIFDNESSLVKFYFNKTSQTPYEVSYGDIAFIEGVLDIRTTSNSGGSGTGTSTHHYYLINIVKKDGAVLWLTKCVDSVERYQDLITELVTFTGFALHQTPSLGEPLNATKFFQKASFPQEYTVNQNCVTIEKQDAGTKIQIHNSKKSFIENFFARFVYFPFFIVPVFMLYIFFNSLGFPMVLIPGIFCVIFYIILIAVLLSQLKKYTIIVEESGIDINITFRFFSFFNKSIRVSSEAINYVRTNRGEDGACRLTLGIEASAKPDISFFTMLLVNIGTFKPAQRKNCITNEVVIPLWEVPAYSQAGKTLTIFDLLAIEKIIEDIILLKEKSIE
;
A
#
# COMPACT_ATOMS: atom_id res chain seq x y z
N MET A 1 -20.70 7.03 13.44
CA MET A 1 -21.83 6.55 12.60
C MET A 1 -21.68 5.04 12.49
N LEU A 2 -22.73 4.27 12.76
CA LEU A 2 -22.68 2.80 12.62
C LEU A 2 -22.46 2.49 11.13
N ASN A 3 -21.31 1.88 10.83
CA ASN A 3 -20.85 1.66 9.46
C ASN A 3 -21.32 0.31 8.91
N TYR A 4 -22.49 -0.17 9.35
CA TYR A 4 -23.08 -1.38 8.79
C TYR A 4 -24.60 -1.29 8.63
N LYS A 5 -25.13 -2.09 7.72
CA LYS A 5 -26.56 -2.31 7.48
C LYS A 5 -26.83 -3.80 7.42
N LYS A 6 -27.92 -4.24 8.05
CA LYS A 6 -28.35 -5.63 8.07
C LYS A 6 -29.76 -5.73 7.51
N ASN A 7 -29.94 -6.62 6.54
CA ASN A 7 -31.23 -7.10 6.06
C ASN A 7 -31.28 -8.62 6.29
N GLU A 8 -32.40 -9.26 5.98
CA GLU A 8 -32.61 -10.71 6.22
C GLU A 8 -31.47 -11.58 5.64
N ASN A 9 -31.05 -11.31 4.40
CA ASN A 9 -30.05 -12.12 3.70
C ASN A 9 -28.67 -11.47 3.60
N THR A 10 -28.53 -10.19 3.95
CA THR A 10 -27.28 -9.45 3.73
C THR A 10 -26.83 -8.64 4.95
N PHE A 11 -25.55 -8.74 5.29
CA PHE A 11 -24.89 -7.87 6.25
C PHE A 11 -23.79 -7.07 5.53
N THR A 12 -23.98 -5.76 5.44
CA THR A 12 -23.12 -4.86 4.68
C THR A 12 -22.31 -3.97 5.61
N ILE A 13 -20.99 -4.04 5.55
CA ILE A 13 -20.06 -3.13 6.22
C ILE A 13 -19.58 -2.12 5.18
N THR A 14 -19.64 -0.82 5.50
CA THR A 14 -19.13 0.23 4.63
C THR A 14 -17.98 0.99 5.26
N ASN A 15 -16.82 0.91 4.63
CA ASN A 15 -15.65 1.70 5.03
C ASN A 15 -15.57 2.94 4.13
N SER A 16 -15.69 4.12 4.75
CA SER A 16 -15.41 5.38 4.07
C SER A 16 -14.08 5.91 4.56
N GLY A 17 -13.09 6.03 3.66
CA GLY A 17 -11.86 6.72 3.97
C GLY A 17 -12.16 8.21 4.12
N GLY A 18 -11.95 8.79 5.31
CA GLY A 18 -12.11 10.22 5.61
C GLY A 18 -11.07 11.12 4.93
N SER A 19 -10.67 10.81 3.70
CA SER A 19 -9.52 11.44 3.04
C SER A 19 -9.87 12.68 2.23
N GLY A 20 -11.17 13.00 2.06
CA GLY A 20 -11.62 14.14 1.26
C GLY A 20 -11.06 15.49 1.74
N CYS A 21 -11.05 15.71 3.06
CA CYS A 21 -10.57 16.97 3.65
C CYS A 21 -9.07 17.20 3.45
N ILE A 22 -8.26 16.14 3.50
CA ILE A 22 -6.80 16.23 3.31
C ILE A 22 -6.49 16.66 1.86
N PHE A 23 -7.18 16.12 0.86
CA PHE A 23 -6.96 16.52 -0.53
C PHE A 23 -7.42 17.93 -0.82
N ILE A 24 -8.54 18.36 -0.23
CA ILE A 24 -9.01 19.74 -0.34
C ILE A 24 -7.97 20.68 0.27
N PHE A 25 -7.47 20.35 1.46
CA PHE A 25 -6.45 21.15 2.15
C PHE A 25 -5.13 21.22 1.35
N ILE A 26 -4.63 20.09 0.85
CA ILE A 26 -3.42 20.04 0.01
C ILE A 26 -3.61 20.86 -1.28
N SER A 27 -4.76 20.72 -1.94
CA SER A 27 -5.06 21.45 -3.17
C SER A 27 -5.17 22.95 -2.91
N PHE A 28 -5.83 23.35 -1.82
CA PHE A 28 -5.95 24.74 -1.41
C PHE A 28 -4.60 25.37 -1.08
N PHE A 29 -3.77 24.69 -0.28
CA PHE A 29 -2.41 25.13 0.00
C PHE A 29 -1.57 25.22 -1.28
N GLY A 30 -1.74 24.27 -2.20
CA GLY A 30 -1.10 24.32 -3.51
C GLY A 30 -1.53 25.55 -4.34
N ILE A 31 -2.81 25.92 -4.31
CA ILE A 31 -3.32 27.14 -4.96
C ILE A 31 -2.68 28.38 -4.35
N LEU A 32 -2.70 28.50 -3.02
CA LEU A 32 -2.08 29.62 -2.31
C LEU A 32 -0.59 29.76 -2.63
N LEU A 33 0.14 28.64 -2.63
CA LEU A 33 1.56 28.63 -2.93
C LEU A 33 1.84 29.02 -4.40
N THR A 34 0.97 28.58 -5.32
CA THR A 34 1.05 28.95 -6.73
C THR A 34 0.86 30.45 -6.92
N LEU A 35 -0.17 31.01 -6.29
CA LEU A 35 -0.46 32.45 -6.33
C LEU A 35 0.65 33.27 -5.69
N ALA A 36 1.13 32.88 -4.51
CA ALA A 36 2.24 33.54 -3.83
C ALA A 36 3.51 33.57 -4.69
N GLY A 37 3.82 32.47 -5.38
CA GLY A 37 4.93 32.44 -6.34
C GLY A 37 4.71 33.35 -7.54
N ILE A 38 3.53 33.35 -8.16
CA ILE A 38 3.25 34.23 -9.31
C ILE A 38 3.33 35.71 -8.92
N PHE A 39 2.69 36.11 -7.82
CA PHE A 39 2.77 37.49 -7.32
C PHE A 39 4.19 37.86 -6.90
N GLY A 40 4.94 36.92 -6.31
CA GLY A 40 6.34 37.11 -5.98
C GLY A 40 7.22 37.38 -7.20
N ILE A 41 7.05 36.64 -8.30
CA ILE A 41 7.75 36.87 -9.58
C ILE A 41 7.41 38.27 -10.14
N LEU A 42 6.14 38.68 -10.05
CA LEU A 42 5.76 40.03 -10.49
C LEU A 42 6.42 41.10 -9.61
N PHE A 43 6.57 40.85 -8.31
CA PHE A 43 7.23 41.77 -7.37
C PHE A 43 8.75 41.82 -7.53
N THR A 44 9.41 40.76 -8.01
CA THR A 44 10.87 40.79 -8.25
C THR A 44 11.25 41.65 -9.45
N SER A 45 10.30 41.99 -10.32
CA SER A 45 10.53 42.92 -11.44
C SER A 45 11.04 44.29 -10.98
N SER A 46 10.74 44.70 -9.73
CA SER A 46 11.12 45.99 -9.11
C SER A 46 12.37 45.92 -8.20
N ILE A 47 13.04 44.78 -8.08
CA ILE A 47 14.22 44.58 -7.22
C ILE A 47 15.51 44.61 -8.06
N ASP A 48 16.62 45.08 -7.46
CA ASP A 48 17.93 45.22 -8.10
C ASP A 48 18.65 43.88 -8.42
N ASN A 49 19.59 43.92 -9.37
CA ASN A 49 20.00 42.79 -10.23
C ASN A 49 20.42 41.46 -9.56
N ASP A 50 21.19 41.48 -8.48
CA ASP A 50 21.76 40.23 -7.92
C ASP A 50 20.76 39.46 -7.04
N SER A 51 19.94 40.17 -6.26
CA SER A 51 18.87 39.58 -5.44
C SER A 51 17.63 39.23 -6.26
N LYS A 52 17.44 39.90 -7.41
CA LYS A 52 16.32 39.66 -8.33
C LYS A 52 16.32 38.23 -8.88
N ILE A 53 17.48 37.74 -9.31
CA ILE A 53 17.61 36.39 -9.87
C ILE A 53 17.28 35.35 -8.79
N PHE A 54 17.85 35.51 -7.59
CA PHE A 54 17.60 34.62 -6.44
C PHE A 54 16.12 34.54 -6.06
N MET A 55 15.50 35.70 -5.83
CA MET A 55 14.09 35.77 -5.42
C MET A 55 13.16 35.23 -6.51
N THR A 56 13.45 35.50 -7.78
CA THR A 56 12.69 34.97 -8.92
C THR A 56 12.77 33.43 -8.96
N GLY A 57 13.94 32.86 -8.69
CA GLY A 57 14.12 31.41 -8.58
C GLY A 57 13.29 30.77 -7.45
N ILE A 58 13.26 31.40 -6.27
CA ILE A 58 12.43 30.95 -5.13
C ILE A 58 10.95 30.95 -5.50
N PHE A 59 10.48 32.03 -6.13
CA PHE A 59 9.07 32.13 -6.47
C PHE A 59 8.63 31.19 -7.60
N ILE A 60 9.48 30.96 -8.60
CA ILE A 60 9.26 29.90 -9.61
C ILE A 60 9.18 28.52 -8.92
N PHE A 61 10.05 28.25 -7.95
CA PHE A 61 10.00 27.02 -7.17
C PHE A 61 8.68 26.89 -6.41
N MET A 62 8.26 27.92 -5.67
CA MET A 62 6.98 27.93 -4.95
C MET A 62 5.81 27.68 -5.90
N SER A 63 5.79 28.32 -7.07
CA SER A 63 4.75 28.07 -8.09
C SER A 63 4.77 26.64 -8.61
N SER A 64 5.95 26.09 -8.90
CA SER A 64 6.06 24.71 -9.36
C SER A 64 5.60 23.69 -8.31
N LEU A 65 5.97 23.90 -7.04
CA LEU A 65 5.56 23.04 -5.92
C LEU A 65 4.05 23.16 -5.69
N GLY A 66 3.48 24.35 -5.83
CA GLY A 66 2.04 24.58 -5.75
C GLY A 66 1.28 23.82 -6.82
N ILE A 67 1.72 23.88 -8.08
CA ILE A 67 1.14 23.11 -9.20
C ILE A 67 1.22 21.60 -8.94
N ILE A 68 2.36 21.11 -8.42
CA ILE A 68 2.54 19.70 -8.07
C ILE A 68 1.54 19.29 -6.97
N MET A 69 1.38 20.11 -5.92
CA MET A 69 0.43 19.84 -4.83
C MET A 69 -1.02 19.83 -5.32
N ILE A 70 -1.40 20.79 -6.16
CA ILE A 70 -2.71 20.81 -6.83
C ILE A 70 -2.91 19.52 -7.61
N TRP A 71 -1.97 19.17 -8.48
CA TRP A 71 -2.06 17.97 -9.30
C TRP A 71 -2.19 16.70 -8.46
N ALA A 72 -1.39 16.56 -7.41
CA ALA A 72 -1.46 15.43 -6.47
C ALA A 72 -2.82 15.37 -5.75
N GLY A 73 -3.36 16.50 -5.31
CA GLY A 73 -4.67 16.58 -4.67
C GLY A 73 -5.83 16.21 -5.62
N PHE A 74 -5.77 16.65 -6.87
CA PHE A 74 -6.80 16.34 -7.88
C PHE A 74 -6.74 14.91 -8.39
N ARG A 75 -5.54 14.35 -8.56
CA ARG A 75 -5.32 13.00 -9.09
C ARG A 75 -5.27 11.91 -8.04
N SER A 76 -5.39 12.26 -6.75
CA SER A 76 -5.36 11.25 -5.71
C SER A 76 -6.48 10.21 -5.90
N PRO A 77 -6.13 8.95 -6.14
CA PRO A 77 -7.11 7.88 -6.34
C PRO A 77 -7.94 7.59 -5.08
N ALA A 78 -7.51 8.08 -3.92
CA ALA A 78 -8.25 7.97 -2.65
C ALA A 78 -9.39 9.00 -2.50
N ARG A 79 -9.53 9.99 -3.41
CA ARG A 79 -10.45 11.14 -3.26
C ARG A 79 -11.93 10.78 -3.15
N ASN A 80 -12.35 9.60 -3.61
CA ASN A 80 -13.72 9.08 -3.49
C ASN A 80 -13.75 7.59 -3.14
N PHE A 81 -12.68 7.09 -2.52
CA PHE A 81 -12.59 5.69 -2.17
C PHE A 81 -13.63 5.34 -1.09
N LYS A 82 -14.57 4.49 -1.47
CA LYS A 82 -15.54 3.89 -0.58
C LYS A 82 -15.57 2.42 -0.86
N GLU A 83 -15.42 1.66 0.22
CA GLU A 83 -15.48 0.23 0.18
C GLU A 83 -16.78 -0.28 0.81
N SER A 84 -17.28 -1.37 0.25
CA SER A 84 -18.41 -2.12 0.79
C SER A 84 -18.03 -3.59 0.88
N ILE A 85 -18.23 -4.19 2.04
CA ILE A 85 -18.06 -5.63 2.27
C ILE A 85 -19.43 -6.19 2.56
N ILE A 86 -19.88 -7.15 1.77
CA ILE A 86 -21.23 -7.70 1.86
C ILE A 86 -21.12 -9.19 2.17
N PHE A 87 -21.64 -9.57 3.33
CA PHE A 87 -21.91 -10.95 3.70
C PHE A 87 -23.29 -11.30 3.18
N ASP A 88 -23.37 -12.28 2.30
CA ASP A 88 -24.60 -12.70 1.63
C ASP A 88 -24.87 -14.16 1.98
N ASN A 89 -25.86 -14.39 2.85
CA ASN A 89 -26.21 -15.72 3.33
C ASN A 89 -26.92 -16.56 2.26
N GLU A 90 -27.56 -15.94 1.27
CA GLU A 90 -28.26 -16.65 0.20
C GLU A 90 -27.26 -17.29 -0.75
N SER A 91 -26.23 -16.54 -1.14
CA SER A 91 -25.12 -17.09 -1.95
C SER A 91 -24.01 -17.76 -1.13
N SER A 92 -24.02 -17.60 0.20
CA SER A 92 -22.94 -18.04 1.10
C SER A 92 -21.56 -17.49 0.69
N LEU A 93 -21.53 -16.19 0.35
CA LEU A 93 -20.34 -15.47 -0.12
C LEU A 93 -20.10 -14.20 0.68
N VAL A 94 -18.83 -13.84 0.85
CA VAL A 94 -18.39 -12.50 1.23
C VAL A 94 -17.91 -11.78 -0.03
N LYS A 95 -18.50 -10.63 -0.34
CA LYS A 95 -18.20 -9.82 -1.53
C LYS A 95 -17.50 -8.52 -1.12
N PHE A 96 -16.27 -8.33 -1.56
CA PHE A 96 -15.47 -7.13 -1.34
C PHE A 96 -15.54 -6.20 -2.55
N TYR A 97 -16.19 -5.06 -2.38
CA TYR A 97 -16.25 -3.98 -3.37
C TYR A 97 -15.28 -2.86 -2.99
N PHE A 98 -14.11 -2.84 -3.61
CA PHE A 98 -13.07 -1.84 -3.34
C PHE A 98 -13.41 -0.44 -3.90
N ASN A 99 -14.29 -0.33 -4.89
CA ASN A 99 -14.70 0.98 -5.40
C ASN A 99 -16.16 0.94 -5.83
N LYS A 100 -16.90 2.03 -5.62
CA LYS A 100 -18.30 2.18 -6.04
C LYS A 100 -18.50 1.93 -7.55
N THR A 101 -17.45 2.11 -8.35
CA THR A 101 -17.46 1.87 -9.80
C THR A 101 -17.00 0.47 -10.22
N SER A 102 -16.48 -0.36 -9.31
CA SER A 102 -16.08 -1.73 -9.65
C SER A 102 -17.33 -2.60 -9.73
N GLN A 103 -17.62 -3.13 -10.92
CA GLN A 103 -18.75 -4.05 -11.10
C GLN A 103 -18.43 -5.47 -10.60
N THR A 104 -17.16 -5.85 -10.58
CA THR A 104 -16.71 -7.18 -10.16
C THR A 104 -16.16 -7.12 -8.72
N PRO A 105 -16.82 -7.76 -7.75
CA PRO A 105 -16.28 -7.92 -6.40
C PRO A 105 -15.19 -9.00 -6.35
N TYR A 106 -14.31 -8.90 -5.35
CA TYR A 106 -13.55 -10.07 -4.90
C TYR A 106 -14.47 -10.90 -3.99
N GLU A 107 -14.66 -12.17 -4.32
CA GLU A 107 -15.61 -13.04 -3.62
C GLU A 107 -14.88 -14.15 -2.89
N VAL A 108 -15.30 -14.40 -1.65
CA VAL A 108 -14.78 -15.46 -0.79
C VAL A 108 -15.94 -16.34 -0.35
N SER A 109 -15.85 -17.65 -0.57
CA SER A 109 -16.87 -18.58 -0.09
C SER A 109 -16.87 -18.65 1.43
N TYR A 110 -18.05 -18.73 2.04
CA TYR A 110 -18.17 -19.04 3.47
C TYR A 110 -17.50 -20.38 3.82
N GLY A 111 -17.49 -21.35 2.89
CA GLY A 111 -16.79 -22.62 3.10
C GLY A 111 -15.27 -22.51 3.13
N ASP A 112 -14.69 -21.42 2.62
CA ASP A 112 -13.25 -21.13 2.69
C ASP A 112 -12.86 -20.34 3.96
N ILE A 113 -13.83 -19.91 4.76
CA ILE A 113 -13.60 -19.16 6.00
C ILE A 113 -13.44 -20.14 7.16
N ALA A 114 -12.39 -19.94 7.96
CA ALA A 114 -12.18 -20.69 9.20
C ALA A 114 -12.92 -20.02 10.37
N PHE A 115 -12.66 -18.74 10.61
CA PHE A 115 -13.26 -17.97 11.70
C PHE A 115 -13.20 -16.47 11.46
N ILE A 116 -13.96 -15.72 12.27
CA ILE A 116 -13.82 -14.28 12.44
C ILE A 116 -12.81 -14.04 13.57
N GLU A 117 -11.86 -13.13 13.35
CA GLU A 117 -10.84 -12.77 14.33
C GLU A 117 -11.03 -11.32 14.81
N GLY A 118 -11.00 -11.14 16.13
CA GLY A 118 -11.00 -9.85 16.80
C GLY A 118 -9.67 -9.54 17.48
N VAL A 119 -9.05 -8.42 17.12
CA VAL A 119 -7.70 -8.04 17.59
C VAL A 119 -7.72 -6.65 18.22
N LEU A 120 -7.16 -6.52 19.43
CA LEU A 120 -6.88 -5.23 20.05
C LEU A 120 -5.46 -4.77 19.69
N ASP A 121 -5.36 -3.62 19.01
CA ASP A 121 -4.10 -2.94 18.70
C ASP A 121 -4.03 -1.58 19.40
N ILE A 122 -3.06 -1.43 20.30
CA ILE A 122 -2.87 -0.20 21.08
C ILE A 122 -1.76 0.62 20.42
N ARG A 123 -2.09 1.83 19.97
CA ARG A 123 -1.14 2.74 19.32
C ARG A 123 -0.98 4.01 20.13
N THR A 124 0.26 4.33 20.47
CA THR A 124 0.63 5.58 21.12
C THR A 124 1.12 6.58 20.07
N THR A 125 0.53 7.77 20.07
CA THR A 125 1.01 8.89 19.26
C THR A 125 1.71 9.89 20.18
N SER A 126 2.99 10.13 19.93
CA SER A 126 3.73 11.26 20.50
C SER A 126 3.57 12.47 19.57
N ASN A 127 2.96 13.54 20.07
CA ASN A 127 2.89 14.79 19.34
C ASN A 127 4.28 15.43 19.28
N SER A 128 4.91 15.39 18.11
CA SER A 128 6.14 16.14 17.82
C SER A 128 5.79 17.57 17.41
N GLY A 129 5.42 18.42 18.38
CA GLY A 129 5.24 19.85 18.12
C GLY A 129 4.54 20.61 19.26
N GLY A 130 5.27 21.50 19.92
CA GLY A 130 4.75 22.65 20.69
C GLY A 130 4.13 22.36 22.06
N SER A 131 4.90 22.62 23.12
CA SER A 131 4.48 22.88 24.52
C SER A 131 3.14 22.27 24.97
N GLY A 132 3.16 20.97 25.27
CA GLY A 132 2.05 20.22 25.84
C GLY A 132 2.29 18.73 25.67
N THR A 133 3.09 18.13 26.55
CA THR A 133 3.40 16.68 26.53
C THR A 133 2.18 15.86 26.94
N GLY A 134 1.24 15.68 25.99
CA GLY A 134 0.21 14.66 26.06
C GLY A 134 0.53 13.56 25.04
N THR A 135 0.99 12.40 25.51
CA THR A 135 0.95 11.17 24.70
C THR A 135 -0.51 10.70 24.64
N SER A 136 -1.15 10.76 23.47
CA SER A 136 -2.46 10.15 23.31
C SER A 136 -2.29 8.67 22.96
N THR A 137 -2.94 7.81 23.73
CA THR A 137 -3.03 6.38 23.48
C THR A 137 -4.39 6.10 22.84
N HIS A 138 -4.38 5.53 21.64
CA HIS A 138 -5.58 5.14 20.93
C HIS A 138 -5.68 3.61 20.88
N HIS A 139 -6.87 3.08 21.16
CA HIS A 139 -7.20 1.67 21.08
C HIS A 139 -7.94 1.40 19.76
N TYR A 140 -7.38 0.51 18.96
CA TYR A 140 -7.95 0.08 17.69
C TYR A 140 -8.42 -1.37 17.81
N TYR A 141 -9.72 -1.58 17.64
CA TYR A 141 -10.35 -2.89 17.65
C TYR A 141 -10.54 -3.34 16.21
N LEU A 142 -9.68 -4.23 15.72
CA LEU A 142 -9.67 -4.73 14.36
C LEU A 142 -10.56 -5.98 14.26
N ILE A 143 -11.32 -6.07 13.17
CA ILE A 143 -12.12 -7.25 12.84
C ILE A 143 -11.63 -7.80 11.51
N ASN A 144 -11.28 -9.09 11.47
CA ASN A 144 -10.79 -9.80 10.30
C ASN A 144 -11.61 -11.06 10.03
N ILE A 145 -11.54 -11.56 8.81
CA ILE A 145 -11.85 -12.94 8.45
C ILE A 145 -10.54 -13.67 8.26
N VAL A 146 -10.42 -14.87 8.82
CA VAL A 146 -9.30 -15.78 8.55
C VAL A 146 -9.82 -16.92 7.68
N LYS A 147 -9.21 -17.08 6.50
CA LYS A 147 -9.50 -18.19 5.59
C LYS A 147 -8.87 -19.49 6.14
N LYS A 148 -9.37 -20.64 5.70
CA LYS A 148 -8.82 -21.98 6.03
C LYS A 148 -7.39 -22.18 5.51
N ASP A 149 -7.06 -21.52 4.41
CA ASP A 149 -5.69 -21.46 3.94
C ASP A 149 -4.81 -20.59 4.86
N GLY A 150 -5.35 -19.83 5.80
CA GLY A 150 -4.63 -18.95 6.72
C GLY A 150 -4.40 -17.51 6.24
N ALA A 151 -4.99 -17.12 5.10
CA ALA A 151 -4.98 -15.73 4.67
C ALA A 151 -5.90 -14.87 5.55
N VAL A 152 -5.41 -13.70 5.95
CA VAL A 152 -6.13 -12.74 6.79
C VAL A 152 -6.71 -11.64 5.91
N LEU A 153 -8.03 -11.49 5.99
CA LEU A 153 -8.78 -10.47 5.29
C LEU A 153 -9.36 -9.49 6.31
N TRP A 154 -8.75 -8.31 6.42
CA TRP A 154 -9.31 -7.23 7.24
C TRP A 154 -10.75 -6.93 6.82
N LEU A 155 -11.61 -6.53 7.76
CA LEU A 155 -12.97 -6.06 7.47
C LEU A 155 -13.13 -4.60 7.82
N THR A 156 -12.96 -4.26 9.09
CA THR A 156 -13.16 -2.90 9.60
C THR A 156 -12.45 -2.71 10.93
N LYS A 157 -12.55 -1.49 11.48
CA LYS A 157 -12.01 -1.17 12.80
C LYS A 157 -12.93 -0.25 13.58
N CYS A 158 -12.98 -0.43 14.89
CA CYS A 158 -13.54 0.52 15.84
C CYS A 158 -12.40 1.24 16.56
N VAL A 159 -12.50 2.56 16.71
CA VAL A 159 -11.48 3.39 17.39
C VAL A 159 -12.05 3.85 18.72
N ASP A 160 -11.31 3.58 19.80
CA ASP A 160 -11.60 4.02 21.17
C ASP A 160 -13.04 3.68 21.64
N SER A 161 -13.62 2.58 21.15
CA SER A 161 -14.98 2.17 21.49
C SER A 161 -15.12 0.65 21.45
N VAL A 162 -14.93 0.02 22.61
CA VAL A 162 -15.12 -1.43 22.82
C VAL A 162 -16.58 -1.81 22.58
N GLU A 163 -17.53 -1.02 23.08
CA GLU A 163 -18.97 -1.28 22.96
C GLU A 163 -19.38 -1.42 21.49
N ARG A 164 -18.97 -0.48 20.63
CA ARG A 164 -19.26 -0.57 19.19
C ARG A 164 -18.64 -1.78 18.53
N TYR A 165 -17.45 -2.18 18.99
CA TYR A 165 -16.80 -3.40 18.50
C TYR A 165 -17.60 -4.64 18.93
N GLN A 166 -18.01 -4.72 20.20
CA GLN A 166 -18.79 -5.82 20.75
C GLN A 166 -20.16 -5.94 20.08
N ASP A 167 -20.86 -4.83 19.85
CA ASP A 167 -22.13 -4.81 19.13
C ASP A 167 -21.96 -5.34 17.70
N LEU A 168 -20.96 -4.82 16.98
CA LEU A 168 -20.69 -5.18 15.59
C LEU A 168 -20.28 -6.66 15.45
N ILE A 169 -19.35 -7.13 16.27
CA ILE A 169 -18.85 -8.52 16.20
C ILE A 169 -19.97 -9.51 16.56
N THR A 170 -20.79 -9.19 17.58
CA THR A 170 -21.90 -10.04 18.02
C THR A 170 -22.96 -10.15 16.92
N GLU A 171 -23.33 -9.03 16.30
CA GLU A 171 -24.26 -9.01 15.17
C GLU A 171 -23.74 -9.79 13.97
N LEU A 172 -22.45 -9.63 13.64
CA LEU A 172 -21.81 -10.32 12.52
C LEU A 172 -21.75 -11.84 12.76
N VAL A 173 -21.33 -12.27 13.95
CA VAL A 173 -21.25 -13.68 14.33
C VAL A 173 -22.63 -14.31 14.40
N THR A 174 -23.62 -13.62 14.96
CA THR A 174 -25.01 -14.11 15.01
C THR A 174 -25.59 -14.25 13.60
N PHE A 175 -25.28 -13.31 12.70
CA PHE A 175 -25.76 -13.32 11.32
C PHE A 175 -25.12 -14.44 10.48
N THR A 176 -23.80 -14.60 10.59
CA THR A 176 -23.03 -15.55 9.77
C THR A 176 -22.97 -16.95 10.37
N GLY A 177 -22.99 -17.08 11.70
CA GLY A 177 -22.80 -18.34 12.42
C GLY A 177 -21.35 -18.83 12.46
N PHE A 178 -20.37 -18.01 12.08
CA PHE A 178 -18.94 -18.36 12.15
C PHE A 178 -18.42 -18.44 13.58
N ALA A 179 -17.34 -19.20 13.78
CA ALA A 179 -16.58 -19.12 15.02
C ALA A 179 -15.94 -17.73 15.19
N LEU A 180 -15.73 -17.34 16.44
CA LEU A 180 -15.10 -16.09 16.82
C LEU A 180 -13.86 -16.37 17.66
N HIS A 181 -12.71 -15.96 17.17
CA HIS A 181 -11.45 -15.96 17.92
C HIS A 181 -11.13 -14.53 18.32
N GLN A 182 -10.79 -14.30 19.59
CA GLN A 182 -10.46 -12.97 20.09
C GLN A 182 -9.19 -12.99 20.94
N THR A 183 -8.48 -11.86 20.96
CA THR A 183 -7.46 -11.64 21.99
C THR A 183 -8.11 -11.66 23.38
N PRO A 184 -7.47 -12.26 24.41
CA PRO A 184 -8.08 -12.47 25.74
C PRO A 184 -8.69 -11.22 26.39
N SER A 185 -8.20 -10.03 26.06
CA SER A 185 -8.70 -8.75 26.57
C SER A 185 -10.04 -8.30 25.98
N LEU A 186 -10.57 -8.97 24.96
CA LEU A 186 -11.79 -8.56 24.24
C LEU A 186 -13.02 -9.39 24.60
N GLY A 187 -12.83 -10.60 25.10
CA GLY A 187 -13.91 -11.54 25.42
C GLY A 187 -13.49 -12.99 25.27
N GLU A 188 -14.44 -13.89 25.50
CA GLU A 188 -14.26 -15.33 25.28
C GLU A 188 -14.48 -15.69 23.80
N PRO A 189 -13.74 -16.69 23.28
CA PRO A 189 -13.99 -17.21 21.93
C PRO A 189 -15.38 -17.85 21.84
N LEU A 190 -15.98 -17.82 20.65
CA LEU A 190 -17.26 -18.50 20.37
C LEU A 190 -17.05 -19.59 19.32
N ASN A 191 -17.62 -20.76 19.56
CA ASN A 191 -17.61 -21.85 18.58
C ASN A 191 -18.54 -21.55 17.40
N ALA A 192 -18.23 -22.15 16.24
CA ALA A 192 -19.09 -22.05 15.07
C ALA A 192 -20.46 -22.70 15.34
N THR A 193 -21.52 -22.06 14.85
CA THR A 193 -22.89 -22.58 14.94
C THR A 193 -23.40 -23.08 13.59
N LYS A 194 -22.70 -22.77 12.50
CA LYS A 194 -22.98 -23.23 11.14
C LYS A 194 -21.71 -23.74 10.48
N PHE A 195 -21.86 -24.78 9.66
CA PHE A 195 -20.81 -25.27 8.78
C PHE A 195 -21.20 -25.03 7.34
N PHE A 196 -20.28 -24.50 6.56
CA PHE A 196 -20.52 -24.13 5.16
C PHE A 196 -19.72 -25.05 4.24
N GLN A 197 -20.35 -25.52 3.18
CA GLN A 197 -19.65 -26.17 2.09
C GLN A 197 -19.01 -25.10 1.20
N LYS A 198 -17.86 -25.44 0.61
CA LYS A 198 -17.19 -24.58 -0.35
C LYS A 198 -18.11 -24.40 -1.56
N ALA A 199 -18.42 -23.15 -1.90
CA ALA A 199 -19.14 -22.84 -3.12
C ALA A 199 -18.24 -23.19 -4.31
N SER A 200 -18.74 -23.99 -5.24
CA SER A 200 -18.04 -24.29 -6.49
C SER A 200 -18.23 -23.13 -7.46
N PHE A 201 -17.24 -22.25 -7.55
CA PHE A 201 -17.15 -21.30 -8.66
C PHE A 201 -15.77 -21.39 -9.31
N PRO A 202 -15.69 -21.44 -10.65
CA PRO A 202 -14.42 -21.37 -11.35
C PRO A 202 -13.96 -19.90 -11.31
N GLN A 203 -13.28 -19.48 -10.25
CA GLN A 203 -12.57 -18.20 -10.29
C GLN A 203 -11.24 -18.42 -11.00
N GLU A 204 -11.29 -18.34 -12.34
CA GLU A 204 -10.09 -18.07 -13.12
C GLU A 204 -9.81 -16.57 -13.07
N TYR A 205 -8.80 -16.20 -12.30
CA TYR A 205 -8.28 -14.84 -12.30
C TYR A 205 -7.33 -14.68 -13.47
N THR A 206 -7.60 -13.70 -14.33
CA THR A 206 -6.72 -13.35 -15.44
C THR A 206 -5.89 -12.14 -15.07
N VAL A 207 -4.58 -12.21 -15.34
CA VAL A 207 -3.69 -11.08 -15.13
C VAL A 207 -3.93 -9.98 -16.17
N ASN A 208 -3.83 -8.73 -15.74
CA ASN A 208 -3.80 -7.57 -16.60
C ASN A 208 -2.46 -7.52 -17.35
N GLN A 209 -2.50 -7.90 -18.62
CA GLN A 209 -1.32 -7.94 -19.51
C GLN A 209 -0.64 -6.57 -19.70
N ASN A 210 -1.30 -5.45 -19.36
CA ASN A 210 -0.65 -4.14 -19.40
C ASN A 210 0.33 -3.91 -18.23
N CYS A 211 0.20 -4.70 -17.16
CA CYS A 211 0.99 -4.55 -15.93
C CYS A 211 1.77 -5.81 -15.57
N VAL A 212 1.38 -6.99 -16.05
CA VAL A 212 2.06 -8.26 -15.81
C VAL A 212 2.35 -8.95 -17.13
N THR A 213 3.59 -9.40 -17.32
CA THR A 213 3.98 -10.30 -18.41
C THR A 213 4.30 -11.66 -17.81
N ILE A 214 3.71 -12.72 -18.35
CA ILE A 214 3.98 -14.11 -17.96
C ILE A 214 4.64 -14.81 -19.15
N GLU A 215 5.86 -15.29 -18.95
CA GLU A 215 6.65 -16.00 -19.95
C GLU A 215 7.02 -17.39 -19.42
N LYS A 216 6.63 -18.45 -20.13
CA LYS A 216 7.16 -19.79 -19.85
C LYS A 216 8.60 -19.87 -20.36
N GLN A 217 9.50 -20.34 -19.52
CA GLN A 217 10.92 -20.56 -19.80
C GLN A 217 11.27 -22.03 -19.54
N ASP A 218 12.40 -22.50 -20.07
CA ASP A 218 12.83 -23.90 -19.93
C ASP A 218 13.01 -24.34 -18.47
N ALA A 219 13.37 -23.41 -17.58
CA ALA A 219 13.59 -23.67 -16.15
C ALA A 219 12.38 -23.36 -15.25
N GLY A 220 11.31 -22.73 -15.77
CA GLY A 220 10.18 -22.30 -14.96
C GLY A 220 9.30 -21.22 -15.62
N THR A 221 8.48 -20.54 -14.83
CA THR A 221 7.64 -19.44 -15.31
C THR A 221 8.15 -18.11 -14.78
N LYS A 222 8.44 -17.18 -15.69
CA LYS A 222 8.87 -15.82 -15.37
C LYS A 222 7.65 -14.89 -15.36
N ILE A 223 7.43 -14.26 -14.23
CA ILE A 223 6.39 -13.26 -13.98
C ILE A 223 7.07 -11.91 -13.83
N GLN A 224 6.87 -11.02 -14.81
CA GLN A 224 7.43 -9.68 -14.78
C GLN A 224 6.35 -8.65 -14.49
N ILE A 225 6.55 -7.87 -13.43
CA ILE A 225 5.63 -6.80 -13.03
C ILE A 225 6.18 -5.47 -13.55
N HIS A 226 5.34 -4.77 -14.29
CA HIS A 226 5.64 -3.49 -14.93
C HIS A 226 4.79 -2.37 -14.32
N ASN A 227 5.40 -1.19 -14.18
CA ASN A 227 4.63 0.02 -13.97
C ASN A 227 3.75 0.27 -15.20
N SER A 228 2.49 0.63 -14.97
CA SER A 228 1.57 0.91 -16.06
C SER A 228 2.10 2.01 -16.97
N LYS A 229 1.82 1.90 -18.28
CA LYS A 229 2.22 2.92 -19.25
C LYS A 229 1.57 4.24 -18.89
N LYS A 230 2.38 5.18 -18.38
CA LYS A 230 1.96 6.54 -18.09
C LYS A 230 1.53 7.24 -19.37
N SER A 231 0.42 7.97 -19.31
CA SER A 231 -0.03 8.87 -20.37
C SER A 231 1.00 9.97 -20.63
N PHE A 232 0.93 10.63 -21.79
CA PHE A 232 1.79 11.78 -22.10
C PHE A 232 1.72 12.86 -21.00
N ILE A 233 0.52 13.16 -20.52
CA ILE A 233 0.28 14.14 -19.45
C ILE A 233 0.97 13.70 -18.15
N GLU A 234 0.84 12.44 -17.75
CA GLU A 234 1.50 11.92 -16.54
C GLU A 234 3.03 11.93 -16.66
N ASN A 235 3.57 11.66 -17.85
CA ASN A 235 5.00 11.78 -18.12
C ASN A 235 5.47 13.24 -18.09
N PHE A 236 4.67 14.17 -18.62
CA PHE A 236 4.95 15.60 -18.57
C PHE A 236 4.97 16.10 -17.12
N PHE A 237 3.95 15.79 -16.32
CA PHE A 237 3.91 16.16 -14.90
C PHE A 237 5.01 15.45 -14.09
N ALA A 238 5.36 14.21 -14.38
CA ALA A 238 6.50 13.54 -13.73
C ALA A 238 7.82 14.29 -14.00
N ARG A 239 8.05 14.74 -15.24
CA ARG A 239 9.22 15.58 -15.59
C ARG A 239 9.16 16.95 -14.91
N PHE A 240 7.97 17.55 -14.83
CA PHE A 240 7.75 18.81 -14.13
C PHE A 240 7.97 18.69 -12.63
N VAL A 241 7.67 17.52 -12.04
CA VAL A 241 8.04 17.20 -10.65
C VAL A 241 9.55 17.13 -10.51
N TYR A 242 10.30 16.56 -11.45
CA TYR A 242 11.77 16.48 -11.35
C TYR A 242 12.49 17.81 -11.52
N PHE A 243 11.91 18.73 -12.30
CA PHE A 243 12.47 20.04 -12.59
C PHE A 243 12.90 20.83 -11.34
N PRO A 244 12.03 21.07 -10.33
CA PRO A 244 12.44 21.78 -9.11
C PRO A 244 13.48 21.01 -8.28
N PHE A 245 13.44 19.68 -8.27
CA PHE A 245 14.43 18.88 -7.51
C PHE A 245 15.82 18.88 -8.14
N PHE A 246 15.93 19.22 -9.42
CA PHE A 246 17.22 19.35 -10.09
C PHE A 246 17.70 20.81 -10.11
N ILE A 247 16.83 21.75 -10.49
CA ILE A 247 17.22 23.15 -10.74
C ILE A 247 17.44 23.92 -9.44
N VAL A 248 16.63 23.69 -8.40
CA VAL A 248 16.79 24.43 -7.14
C VAL A 248 18.13 24.12 -6.48
N PRO A 249 18.57 22.85 -6.36
CA PRO A 249 19.90 22.56 -5.86
C PRO A 249 21.03 23.19 -6.68
N VAL A 250 20.98 23.10 -8.02
CA VAL A 250 22.01 23.67 -8.91
C VAL A 250 22.08 25.19 -8.76
N PHE A 251 20.92 25.84 -8.72
CA PHE A 251 20.80 27.29 -8.61
C PHE A 251 21.24 27.82 -7.24
N MET A 252 20.87 27.12 -6.15
CA MET A 252 21.35 27.43 -4.80
C MET A 252 22.87 27.32 -4.76
N LEU A 253 23.45 26.20 -5.21
CA LEU A 253 24.90 26.04 -5.25
C LEU A 253 25.58 27.16 -6.04
N TYR A 254 25.09 27.50 -7.23
CA TYR A 254 25.63 28.61 -8.04
C TYR A 254 25.68 29.93 -7.28
N ILE A 255 24.60 30.30 -6.59
CA ILE A 255 24.52 31.56 -5.85
C ILE A 255 25.46 31.54 -4.65
N PHE A 256 25.46 30.46 -3.86
CA PHE A 256 26.29 30.38 -2.66
C PHE A 256 27.79 30.31 -2.98
N PHE A 257 28.20 29.65 -4.07
CA PHE A 257 29.59 29.65 -4.53
C PHE A 257 30.06 31.02 -5.03
N ASN A 258 29.17 31.82 -5.60
CA ASN A 258 29.52 33.15 -6.14
C ASN A 258 29.39 34.29 -5.11
N SER A 259 28.60 34.12 -4.04
CA SER A 259 28.20 35.19 -3.12
C SER A 259 28.85 35.12 -1.73
N LEU A 260 29.21 33.93 -1.23
CA LEU A 260 29.52 33.74 0.19
C LEU A 260 30.74 32.84 0.43
N GLY A 261 31.49 33.10 1.50
CA GLY A 261 32.64 32.28 1.93
C GLY A 261 32.25 30.86 2.35
N PHE A 262 33.23 29.95 2.30
CA PHE A 262 33.09 28.48 2.46
C PHE A 262 32.13 27.97 3.56
N PRO A 263 32.10 28.50 4.81
CA PRO A 263 31.22 27.97 5.86
C PRO A 263 29.71 28.23 5.62
N MET A 264 29.35 29.28 4.85
CA MET A 264 27.94 29.58 4.50
C MET A 264 27.38 28.66 3.39
N VAL A 265 28.25 27.93 2.67
CA VAL A 265 27.86 26.99 1.59
C VAL A 265 27.37 25.65 2.15
N LEU A 266 27.66 25.36 3.43
CA LEU A 266 27.44 24.04 4.05
C LEU A 266 25.94 23.73 4.26
N ILE A 267 25.14 24.69 4.72
CA ILE A 267 23.68 24.52 4.92
C ILE A 267 22.95 24.34 3.57
N PRO A 268 23.16 25.19 2.55
CA PRO A 268 22.64 24.96 1.20
C PRO A 268 23.14 23.65 0.59
N GLY A 269 24.41 23.28 0.83
CA GLY A 269 24.97 22.01 0.37
C GLY A 269 24.23 20.79 0.93
N ILE A 270 23.94 20.77 2.23
CA ILE A 270 23.14 19.72 2.86
C ILE A 270 21.72 19.69 2.28
N PHE A 271 21.09 20.86 2.11
CA PHE A 271 19.77 20.97 1.50
C PHE A 271 19.76 20.39 0.08
N CYS A 272 20.76 20.71 -0.74
CA CYS A 272 20.93 20.17 -2.08
C CYS A 272 21.06 18.63 -2.06
N VAL A 273 21.89 18.10 -1.16
CA VAL A 273 22.08 16.65 -1.00
C VAL A 273 20.76 15.96 -0.67
N ILE A 274 19.95 16.52 0.23
CA ILE A 274 18.62 15.97 0.56
C ILE A 274 17.70 15.93 -0.67
N PHE A 275 17.66 17.01 -1.46
CA PHE A 275 16.84 17.06 -2.68
C PHE A 275 17.30 16.04 -3.73
N TYR A 276 18.61 15.87 -3.90
CA TYR A 276 19.15 14.84 -4.79
C TYR A 276 18.85 13.42 -4.29
N ILE A 277 18.93 13.17 -2.97
CA ILE A 277 18.55 11.87 -2.39
C ILE A 277 17.07 11.58 -2.66
N ILE A 278 16.18 12.57 -2.48
CA ILE A 278 14.75 12.41 -2.78
C ILE A 278 14.55 12.15 -4.28
N LEU A 279 15.21 12.90 -5.16
CA LEU A 279 15.14 12.69 -6.61
C LEU A 279 15.58 11.28 -7.00
N ILE A 280 16.72 10.82 -6.48
CA ILE A 280 17.25 9.47 -6.69
C ILE A 280 16.24 8.43 -6.17
N ALA A 281 15.66 8.61 -4.99
CA ALA A 281 14.66 7.70 -4.43
C ALA A 281 13.41 7.59 -5.32
N VAL A 282 12.91 8.72 -5.83
CA VAL A 282 11.76 8.73 -6.76
C VAL A 282 12.12 8.08 -8.10
N LEU A 283 13.32 8.33 -8.64
CA LEU A 283 13.80 7.70 -9.87
C LEU A 283 13.97 6.19 -9.71
N LEU A 284 14.55 5.74 -8.60
CA LEU A 284 14.65 4.32 -8.26
C LEU A 284 13.26 3.68 -8.23
N SER A 285 12.30 4.30 -7.52
CA SER A 285 10.93 3.79 -7.46
C SER A 285 10.27 3.64 -8.84
N GLN A 286 10.50 4.58 -9.76
CA GLN A 286 9.90 4.54 -11.10
C GLN A 286 10.59 3.60 -12.09
N LEU A 287 11.91 3.43 -11.95
CA LEU A 287 12.74 2.62 -12.85
C LEU A 287 12.94 1.19 -12.37
N LYS A 288 12.47 0.87 -11.17
CA LYS A 288 12.43 -0.47 -10.61
C LYS A 288 11.66 -1.40 -11.55
N LYS A 289 12.32 -2.50 -11.93
CA LYS A 289 11.67 -3.67 -12.52
C LYS A 289 11.69 -4.78 -11.48
N TYR A 290 10.53 -5.38 -11.28
CA TYR A 290 10.36 -6.49 -10.37
C TYR A 290 10.01 -7.74 -11.18
N THR A 291 10.76 -8.81 -10.98
CA THR A 291 10.58 -10.08 -11.69
C THR A 291 10.61 -11.20 -10.68
N ILE A 292 9.59 -12.05 -10.72
CA ILE A 292 9.52 -13.30 -9.98
C ILE A 292 9.76 -14.40 -11.00
N ILE A 293 10.73 -15.27 -10.77
CA ILE A 293 10.91 -16.49 -11.54
C ILE A 293 10.51 -17.64 -10.63
N VAL A 294 9.53 -18.42 -11.06
CA VAL A 294 8.97 -19.54 -10.31
C VAL A 294 9.43 -20.83 -10.97
N GLU A 295 10.16 -21.63 -10.22
CA GLU A 295 10.64 -22.95 -10.61
C GLU A 295 10.12 -23.97 -9.59
N GLU A 296 10.09 -25.25 -9.95
CA GLU A 296 9.76 -26.32 -8.97
C GLU A 296 10.73 -26.32 -7.79
N SER A 297 11.98 -25.90 -8.02
CA SER A 297 13.03 -25.82 -7.00
C SER A 297 12.89 -24.60 -6.07
N GLY A 298 12.04 -23.63 -6.39
CA GLY A 298 11.86 -22.42 -5.58
C GLY A 298 11.51 -21.15 -6.36
N ILE A 299 11.65 -20.01 -5.69
CA ILE A 299 11.33 -18.69 -6.23
C ILE A 299 12.57 -17.80 -6.23
N ASP A 300 12.87 -17.21 -7.39
CA ASP A 300 13.86 -16.15 -7.54
C ASP A 300 13.17 -14.79 -7.68
N ILE A 301 13.37 -13.92 -6.69
CA ILE A 301 12.86 -12.55 -6.65
C ILE A 301 13.96 -11.60 -7.10
N ASN A 302 13.77 -11.00 -8.27
CA ASN A 302 14.75 -10.11 -8.90
C ASN A 302 14.23 -8.67 -8.95
N ILE A 303 15.01 -7.76 -8.35
CA ILE A 303 14.81 -6.31 -8.42
C ILE A 303 15.94 -5.75 -9.27
N THR A 304 15.59 -5.15 -10.40
CA THR A 304 16.57 -4.58 -11.32
C THR A 304 16.26 -3.11 -11.63
N PHE A 305 17.32 -2.32 -11.73
CA PHE A 305 17.28 -0.90 -12.10
C PHE A 305 18.14 -0.71 -13.34
N ARG A 306 17.53 -0.25 -14.43
CA ARG A 306 18.21 -0.14 -15.73
C ARG A 306 19.48 0.73 -15.68
N PHE A 307 19.43 1.83 -14.94
CA PHE A 307 20.51 2.81 -14.89
C PHE A 307 21.34 2.75 -13.61
N PHE A 308 20.94 1.93 -12.63
CA PHE A 308 21.59 1.87 -11.32
C PHE A 308 21.79 0.42 -10.88
N SER A 309 22.62 -0.32 -11.61
CA SER A 309 22.86 -1.76 -11.38
C SER A 309 23.37 -2.09 -9.98
N PHE A 310 24.05 -1.14 -9.31
CA PHE A 310 24.48 -1.27 -7.92
C PHE A 310 23.32 -1.56 -6.95
N PHE A 311 22.09 -1.12 -7.26
CA PHE A 311 20.90 -1.40 -6.46
C PHE A 311 20.21 -2.71 -6.86
N ASN A 312 20.69 -3.45 -7.86
CA ASN A 312 20.09 -4.72 -8.26
C ASN A 312 20.20 -5.72 -7.09
N LYS A 313 19.12 -6.45 -6.85
CA LYS A 313 19.03 -7.46 -5.80
C LYS A 313 18.35 -8.71 -6.36
N SER A 314 18.89 -9.86 -6.01
CA SER A 314 18.25 -11.16 -6.22
C SER A 314 18.11 -11.84 -4.86
N ILE A 315 16.95 -12.45 -4.63
CA ILE A 315 16.65 -13.24 -3.44
C ILE A 315 16.11 -14.58 -3.95
N ARG A 316 16.81 -15.66 -3.65
CA ARG A 316 16.35 -17.03 -3.91
C ARG A 316 15.75 -17.61 -2.65
N VAL A 317 14.59 -18.24 -2.78
CA VAL A 317 13.94 -19.02 -1.71
C VAL A 317 13.69 -20.41 -2.26
N SER A 318 14.20 -21.45 -1.61
CA SER A 318 13.95 -22.83 -2.01
C SER A 318 12.50 -23.24 -1.76
N SER A 319 11.95 -24.12 -2.60
CA SER A 319 10.58 -24.63 -2.44
C SER A 319 10.36 -25.32 -1.09
N GLU A 320 11.36 -26.04 -0.58
CA GLU A 320 11.32 -26.70 0.73
C GLU A 320 11.14 -25.72 1.91
N ALA A 321 11.62 -24.49 1.77
CA ALA A 321 11.51 -23.46 2.79
C ALA A 321 10.17 -22.70 2.76
N ILE A 322 9.39 -22.87 1.68
CA ILE A 322 8.14 -22.13 1.46
C ILE A 322 7.00 -22.90 2.12
N ASN A 323 6.39 -22.28 3.13
CA ASN A 323 5.21 -22.83 3.80
C ASN A 323 3.91 -22.48 3.05
N TYR A 324 3.82 -21.27 2.48
CA TYR A 324 2.66 -20.82 1.73
C TYR A 324 2.95 -19.61 0.86
N VAL A 325 2.04 -19.37 -0.10
CA VAL A 325 1.91 -18.13 -0.87
C VAL A 325 0.47 -17.69 -0.69
N ARG A 326 0.22 -16.45 -0.25
CA ARG A 326 -1.14 -16.00 0.09
C ARG A 326 -1.37 -14.54 -0.25
N THR A 327 -2.59 -14.23 -0.71
CA THR A 327 -3.07 -12.85 -0.80
C THR A 327 -3.83 -12.43 0.46
N ASN A 328 -3.22 -11.52 1.22
CA ASN A 328 -3.78 -10.95 2.44
C ASN A 328 -4.37 -9.56 2.19
N ARG A 329 -5.36 -9.14 2.99
CA ARG A 329 -5.93 -7.78 2.95
C ARG A 329 -5.69 -7.07 4.29
N GLY A 330 -4.97 -5.95 4.25
CA GLY A 330 -4.59 -5.16 5.43
C GLY A 330 -5.58 -4.06 5.83
N GLU A 331 -5.29 -3.38 6.95
CA GLU A 331 -6.13 -2.33 7.59
C GLU A 331 -6.44 -1.12 6.69
N ASP A 332 -5.56 -0.79 5.74
CA ASP A 332 -5.76 0.29 4.76
C ASP A 332 -6.55 -0.20 3.51
N GLY A 333 -7.04 -1.45 3.53
CA GLY A 333 -7.67 -2.15 2.42
C GLY A 333 -6.75 -2.56 1.28
N ALA A 334 -5.45 -2.27 1.41
CA ALA A 334 -4.44 -2.75 0.47
C ALA A 334 -4.33 -4.28 0.54
N CYS A 335 -4.19 -4.89 -0.63
CA CYS A 335 -4.06 -6.34 -0.79
C CYS A 335 -2.60 -6.68 -1.08
N ARG A 336 -2.11 -7.79 -0.53
CA ARG A 336 -0.68 -8.13 -0.51
C ARG A 336 -0.49 -9.59 -0.84
N LEU A 337 0.35 -9.86 -1.82
CA LEU A 337 0.85 -11.20 -2.05
C LEU A 337 2.08 -11.42 -1.17
N THR A 338 2.04 -12.45 -0.34
CA THR A 338 3.07 -12.75 0.65
C THR A 338 3.50 -14.20 0.56
N LEU A 339 4.79 -14.43 0.78
CA LEU A 339 5.43 -15.73 0.90
C LEU A 339 5.72 -16.00 2.37
N GLY A 340 5.11 -17.01 2.94
CA GLY A 340 5.45 -17.52 4.27
C GLY A 340 6.59 -18.51 4.15
N ILE A 341 7.67 -18.28 4.88
CA ILE A 341 8.83 -19.16 4.89
C ILE A 341 9.17 -19.61 6.31
N GLU A 342 9.81 -20.77 6.42
CA GLU A 342 10.34 -21.27 7.67
C GLU A 342 11.40 -20.30 8.25
N ALA A 343 11.35 -20.05 9.56
CA ALA A 343 12.25 -19.10 10.20
C ALA A 343 13.74 -19.49 10.10
N SER A 344 14.03 -20.79 10.02
CA SER A 344 15.38 -21.35 9.84
C SER A 344 15.96 -21.05 8.45
N ALA A 345 15.09 -20.87 7.44
CA ALA A 345 15.46 -20.61 6.06
C ALA A 345 15.39 -19.12 5.69
N LYS A 346 15.38 -18.23 6.69
CA LYS A 346 15.31 -16.78 6.48
C LYS A 346 16.49 -16.33 5.59
N PRO A 347 16.23 -15.83 4.38
CA PRO A 347 17.30 -15.27 3.55
C PRO A 347 17.89 -14.05 4.25
N ASP A 348 19.20 -13.86 4.15
CA ASP A 348 19.91 -12.69 4.67
C ASP A 348 19.58 -11.45 3.83
N ILE A 349 18.37 -10.93 4.06
CA ILE A 349 17.87 -9.72 3.43
C ILE A 349 18.29 -8.55 4.31
N SER A 350 19.32 -7.82 3.88
CA SER A 350 19.70 -6.58 4.54
C SER A 350 18.52 -5.61 4.64
N PHE A 351 18.49 -4.76 5.66
CA PHE A 351 17.44 -3.74 5.84
C PHE A 351 17.24 -2.91 4.56
N PHE A 352 18.31 -2.60 3.86
CA PHE A 352 18.28 -1.83 2.61
C PHE A 352 17.67 -2.62 1.44
N THR A 353 17.97 -3.91 1.31
CA THR A 353 17.30 -4.79 0.34
C THR A 353 15.82 -4.90 0.65
N MET A 354 15.47 -5.06 1.93
CA MET A 354 14.08 -5.07 2.37
C MET A 354 13.40 -3.74 2.06
N LEU A 355 14.08 -2.61 2.26
CA LEU A 355 13.57 -1.29 1.93
C LEU A 355 13.40 -1.13 0.41
N LEU A 356 14.28 -1.65 -0.43
CA LEU A 356 14.14 -1.63 -1.91
C LEU A 356 13.00 -2.53 -2.41
N VAL A 357 12.85 -3.72 -1.85
CA VAL A 357 11.67 -4.60 -2.07
C VAL A 357 10.39 -3.82 -1.74
N ASN A 358 10.46 -3.02 -0.66
CA ASN A 358 9.38 -2.24 -0.08
C ASN A 358 9.36 -0.75 -0.49
N ILE A 359 10.12 -0.31 -1.50
CA ILE A 359 9.99 1.08 -1.96
C ILE A 359 8.74 1.13 -2.84
N GLY A 360 7.71 1.84 -2.35
CA GLY A 360 6.39 1.92 -2.96
C GLY A 360 5.37 0.90 -2.42
N THR A 361 5.77 0.03 -1.50
CA THR A 361 4.95 -1.01 -0.88
C THR A 361 5.38 -1.13 0.59
N PHE A 362 4.49 -1.32 1.56
CA PHE A 362 4.76 -1.40 3.02
C PHE A 362 4.96 -0.07 3.77
N LYS A 363 3.99 0.22 4.64
CA LYS A 363 4.26 0.93 5.91
C LYS A 363 4.86 -0.09 6.91
N PRO A 364 5.95 0.24 7.61
CA PRO A 364 6.61 -0.67 8.57
C PRO A 364 5.69 -1.24 9.67
N ALA A 365 4.64 -0.51 10.03
CA ALA A 365 3.73 -0.84 11.14
C ALA A 365 2.85 -2.08 10.92
N GLN A 366 2.72 -2.60 9.70
CA GLN A 366 1.73 -3.64 9.35
C GLN A 366 2.32 -5.05 9.22
N ARG A 367 3.56 -5.27 9.68
CA ARG A 367 4.22 -6.60 9.70
C ARG A 367 3.81 -7.49 10.88
N LYS A 368 2.97 -7.00 11.80
CA LYS A 368 2.67 -7.69 13.07
C LYS A 368 1.61 -8.79 12.99
N ASN A 369 0.91 -8.97 11.87
CA ASN A 369 -0.28 -9.83 11.83
C ASN A 369 -0.09 -11.06 10.93
N CYS A 370 0.96 -11.84 11.16
CA CYS A 370 1.03 -13.22 10.68
C CYS A 370 1.50 -14.11 11.83
N ILE A 371 0.84 -15.26 11.96
CA ILE A 371 0.90 -16.20 13.07
C ILE A 371 2.35 -16.51 13.47
N THR A 372 2.58 -16.56 14.77
CA THR A 372 3.89 -16.66 15.44
C THR A 372 4.69 -17.89 14.99
N ASN A 373 5.93 -17.64 14.52
CA ASN A 373 7.05 -18.54 14.19
C ASN A 373 7.51 -18.55 12.72
N GLU A 374 6.85 -17.81 11.82
CA GLU A 374 7.22 -17.77 10.41
C GLU A 374 7.77 -16.41 9.98
N VAL A 375 8.65 -16.41 8.97
CA VAL A 375 9.12 -15.18 8.34
C VAL A 375 8.28 -14.92 7.09
N VAL A 376 7.67 -13.74 7.01
CA VAL A 376 6.85 -13.37 5.86
C VAL A 376 7.64 -12.46 4.94
N ILE A 377 7.86 -12.91 3.71
CA ILE A 377 8.44 -12.10 2.63
C ILE A 377 7.30 -11.55 1.78
N PRO A 378 7.09 -10.23 1.74
CA PRO A 378 6.16 -9.68 0.80
C PRO A 378 6.68 -9.76 -0.63
N LEU A 379 5.83 -10.26 -1.54
CA LEU A 379 6.12 -10.27 -2.97
C LEU A 379 5.61 -8.99 -3.63
N TRP A 380 4.36 -8.62 -3.38
CA TRP A 380 3.75 -7.44 -3.99
C TRP A 380 2.61 -6.85 -3.16
N GLU A 381 2.28 -5.58 -3.39
CA GLU A 381 1.13 -4.91 -2.77
C GLU A 381 0.37 -4.11 -3.82
N VAL A 382 -0.95 -4.17 -3.72
CA VAL A 382 -1.89 -3.42 -4.53
C VAL A 382 -2.72 -2.54 -3.59
N PRO A 383 -2.73 -1.21 -3.78
CA PRO A 383 -3.53 -0.33 -2.95
C PRO A 383 -5.03 -0.57 -3.16
N ALA A 384 -5.83 -0.33 -2.13
CA ALA A 384 -7.27 -0.54 -2.16
C ALA A 384 -7.96 0.22 -3.31
N TYR A 385 -7.47 1.43 -3.62
CA TYR A 385 -8.03 2.34 -4.63
C TYR A 385 -7.60 2.04 -6.08
N SER A 386 -7.05 0.85 -6.34
CA SER A 386 -6.59 0.44 -7.67
C SER A 386 -7.75 0.38 -8.68
N GLN A 387 -7.44 0.64 -9.95
CA GLN A 387 -8.43 0.68 -11.03
C GLN A 387 -8.15 -0.41 -12.07
N ALA A 388 -9.14 -1.28 -12.28
CA ALA A 388 -9.10 -2.29 -13.34
C ALA A 388 -8.73 -1.67 -14.69
N GLY A 389 -7.84 -2.33 -15.43
CA GLY A 389 -7.35 -1.88 -16.74
C GLY A 389 -6.29 -0.76 -16.71
N LYS A 390 -6.11 -0.05 -15.59
CA LYS A 390 -5.08 1.01 -15.46
C LYS A 390 -3.93 0.67 -14.52
N THR A 391 -4.23 -0.05 -13.44
CA THR A 391 -3.25 -0.50 -12.45
C THR A 391 -3.48 -1.99 -12.17
N LEU A 392 -2.52 -2.60 -11.47
CA LEU A 392 -2.72 -3.91 -10.85
C LEU A 392 -3.85 -3.83 -9.83
N THR A 393 -4.55 -4.95 -9.65
CA THR A 393 -5.72 -5.15 -8.79
C THR A 393 -5.51 -6.41 -7.94
N ILE A 394 -6.42 -6.69 -7.00
CA ILE A 394 -6.38 -7.93 -6.23
C ILE A 394 -6.46 -9.18 -7.13
N PHE A 395 -7.18 -9.12 -8.25
CA PHE A 395 -7.30 -10.23 -9.18
C PHE A 395 -5.95 -10.61 -9.81
N ASP A 396 -5.09 -9.63 -10.05
CA ASP A 396 -3.72 -9.88 -10.52
C ASP A 396 -2.90 -10.63 -9.46
N LEU A 397 -3.07 -10.28 -8.18
CA LEU A 397 -2.38 -10.96 -7.07
C LEU A 397 -2.84 -12.41 -6.94
N LEU A 398 -4.15 -12.66 -7.00
CA LEU A 398 -4.74 -14.00 -6.89
C LEU A 398 -4.37 -14.88 -8.09
N ALA A 399 -4.26 -14.32 -9.29
CA ALA A 399 -3.77 -15.04 -10.46
C ALA A 399 -2.30 -15.44 -10.29
N ILE A 400 -1.45 -14.54 -9.78
CA ILE A 400 -0.03 -14.80 -9.52
C ILE A 400 0.14 -15.83 -8.39
N GLU A 401 -0.64 -15.72 -7.31
CA GLU A 401 -0.69 -16.69 -6.20
C GLU A 401 -0.90 -18.09 -6.74
N LYS A 402 -1.98 -18.30 -7.51
CA LYS A 402 -2.30 -19.59 -8.10
C LYS A 402 -1.19 -20.13 -9.00
N ILE A 403 -0.59 -19.28 -9.85
CA ILE A 403 0.55 -19.70 -10.70
C ILE A 403 1.72 -20.19 -9.86
N ILE A 404 2.02 -19.51 -8.74
CA ILE A 404 3.13 -19.90 -7.88
C ILE A 404 2.82 -21.22 -7.17
N GLU A 405 1.61 -21.36 -6.61
CA GLU A 405 1.16 -22.57 -5.93
C GLU A 405 1.17 -23.79 -6.85
N ASP A 406 0.66 -23.66 -8.07
CA ASP A 406 0.59 -24.73 -9.06
C ASP A 406 1.99 -25.23 -9.47
N ILE A 407 3.00 -24.34 -9.54
CA ILE A 407 4.37 -24.71 -9.94
C ILE A 407 5.18 -25.29 -8.78
N ILE A 408 5.06 -24.73 -7.58
CA ILE A 408 5.84 -25.18 -6.40
C ILE A 408 5.22 -26.43 -5.77
N LEU A 409 4.00 -26.81 -6.16
CA LEU A 409 3.26 -27.95 -5.63
C LEU A 409 3.09 -27.85 -4.10
N LEU A 410 2.80 -26.64 -3.63
CA LEU A 410 2.56 -26.40 -2.21
C LEU A 410 1.34 -27.22 -1.76
N LYS A 411 1.54 -28.09 -0.78
CA LYS A 411 0.42 -28.74 -0.09
C LYS A 411 -0.16 -27.72 0.88
N GLU A 412 -1.42 -27.32 0.68
CA GLU A 412 -2.14 -26.45 1.62
C GLU A 412 -2.03 -27.02 3.05
N LYS A 413 -1.33 -26.32 3.94
CA LYS A 413 -1.49 -26.53 5.38
C LYS A 413 -2.77 -25.79 5.79
N SER A 414 -3.87 -26.53 5.92
CA SER A 414 -5.12 -26.00 6.43
C SER A 414 -4.95 -25.59 7.89
N ILE A 415 -5.44 -24.40 8.23
CA ILE A 415 -5.75 -24.06 9.61
C ILE A 415 -7.05 -24.77 9.97
N GLU A 416 -6.97 -25.72 10.90
CA GLU A 416 -8.12 -26.44 11.45
C GLU A 416 -8.88 -25.60 12.48
#